data_AF-A0A0N0KBT3-F1
#
_entry.id   AF-A0A0N0KBT3-F1
#
_cell.length_a   1.000
_cell.length_b   1.000
_cell.length_c   1.000
_cell.angle_alpha   90.00
_cell.angle_beta   90.00
_cell.angle_gamma   90.00
#
_symmetry.space_group_name_H-M   'P 1'
#
loop_
_entity.id
_entity.type
_entity.pdbx_description
1 polymer ?
#
loop_
_entity_poly.entity_id
_entity_poly.type
_entity_poly.pdbx_seq_one_letter_code
_entity_poly.pdbx_strand_id
1 'polypeptide(L)'
;MHHRQILDMALRELPAAKAAYISRVADNLSRDPTLDERSHLLYPVLAAAAAGIEPVLPPPECATLVVAFLTSHADGIAHALYSPAYLRDGAAAMAPWAARLQAGISIAIMDQLQRGTLVLDEPKVWRFSSSMGEEPRFPYGEGPEDEDQD
;
A
#
# COMPACT_ATOMS: atom_id res chain seq x y z
N MET A 1 -14.80 6.97 -17.05
CA MET A 1 -15.67 6.82 -15.85
C MET A 1 -15.78 5.36 -15.34
N HIS A 2 -14.69 4.57 -15.29
CA HIS A 2 -14.72 3.19 -14.73
C HIS A 2 -13.67 2.90 -13.64
N HIS A 3 -12.74 3.81 -13.37
CA HIS A 3 -11.63 3.53 -12.43
C HIS A 3 -12.04 3.65 -10.96
N ARG A 4 -13.01 4.51 -10.60
CA ARG A 4 -13.52 4.58 -9.21
C ARG A 4 -14.23 3.31 -8.77
N GLN A 5 -14.88 2.59 -9.69
CA GLN A 5 -15.52 1.30 -9.39
C GLN A 5 -14.52 0.25 -8.90
N ILE A 6 -13.26 0.29 -9.40
CA ILE A 6 -12.19 -0.60 -8.94
C ILE A 6 -11.89 -0.36 -7.46
N LEU A 7 -11.82 0.92 -7.06
CA LEU A 7 -11.66 1.29 -5.66
C LEU A 7 -12.89 0.86 -4.84
N ASP A 8 -14.10 1.18 -5.29
CA ASP A 8 -15.32 0.84 -4.56
C ASP A 8 -15.45 -0.67 -4.31
N MET A 9 -15.01 -1.50 -5.26
CA MET A 9 -14.94 -2.96 -5.08
C MET A 9 -13.94 -3.34 -3.99
N ALA A 10 -12.72 -2.80 -4.03
CA ALA A 10 -11.69 -3.06 -3.01
C ALA A 10 -12.13 -2.59 -1.61
N LEU A 11 -12.89 -1.50 -1.51
CA LEU A 11 -13.39 -0.97 -0.24
C LEU A 11 -14.43 -1.88 0.42
N ARG A 12 -15.21 -2.65 -0.35
CA ARG A 12 -16.26 -3.55 0.19
C ARG A 12 -15.69 -4.69 1.03
N GLU A 13 -14.45 -5.09 0.77
CA GLU A 13 -13.78 -6.18 1.47
C GLU A 13 -13.09 -5.72 2.76
N LEU A 14 -13.07 -4.40 3.03
CA LEU A 14 -12.40 -3.80 4.17
C LEU A 14 -13.35 -3.53 5.34
N PRO A 15 -12.83 -3.50 6.59
CA PRO A 15 -13.59 -3.02 7.74
C PRO A 15 -14.12 -1.59 7.51
N ALA A 16 -15.34 -1.32 7.97
CA ALA A 16 -16.06 -0.07 7.68
C ALA A 16 -15.26 1.20 8.01
N ALA A 17 -14.56 1.23 9.14
CA ALA A 17 -13.72 2.37 9.53
C ALA A 17 -12.57 2.61 8.54
N LYS A 18 -11.92 1.54 8.08
CA LYS A 18 -10.82 1.60 7.11
C LYS A 18 -11.34 2.01 5.73
N ALA A 19 -12.46 1.42 5.30
CA ALA A 19 -13.10 1.79 4.04
C ALA A 19 -13.49 3.29 4.01
N ALA A 20 -14.06 3.80 5.10
CA ALA A 20 -14.41 5.22 5.24
C ALA A 20 -13.16 6.13 5.19
N TYR A 21 -12.07 5.73 5.84
CA TYR A 21 -10.80 6.44 5.77
C TYR A 21 -10.26 6.52 4.35
N ILE A 22 -10.15 5.38 3.64
CA ILE A 22 -9.63 5.36 2.26
C ILE A 22 -10.56 6.12 1.30
N SER A 23 -11.88 6.07 1.51
CA SER A 23 -12.82 6.90 0.74
C SER A 23 -12.52 8.39 0.92
N ARG A 24 -12.26 8.86 2.16
CA ARG A 24 -11.89 10.26 2.41
C ARG A 24 -10.56 10.63 1.76
N VAL A 25 -9.58 9.73 1.76
CA VAL A 25 -8.30 9.93 1.05
C VAL A 25 -8.56 10.09 -0.46
N ALA A 26 -9.34 9.19 -1.06
CA ALA A 26 -9.71 9.25 -2.47
C ALA A 26 -10.48 10.54 -2.82
N ASP A 27 -11.38 11.00 -1.94
CA ASP A 27 -12.12 12.24 -2.16
C ASP A 27 -11.20 13.47 -2.09
N ASN A 28 -10.20 13.50 -1.20
CA ASN A 28 -9.16 14.55 -1.21
C ASN A 28 -8.35 14.53 -2.50
N LEU A 29 -7.95 13.34 -2.96
CA LEU A 29 -7.18 13.16 -4.19
C LEU A 29 -7.96 13.57 -5.45
N SER A 30 -9.27 13.33 -5.47
CA SER A 30 -10.14 13.74 -6.59
C SER A 30 -10.29 15.25 -6.75
N ARG A 31 -9.93 16.02 -5.71
CA ARG A 31 -9.98 17.49 -5.69
C ARG A 31 -8.61 18.13 -5.92
N ASP A 32 -7.56 17.31 -6.04
CA ASP A 32 -6.21 17.81 -6.22
C ASP A 32 -5.96 18.14 -7.71
N PRO A 33 -5.70 19.42 -8.05
CA PRO A 33 -5.55 19.85 -9.44
C PRO A 33 -4.28 19.28 -10.10
N THR A 34 -3.31 18.82 -9.33
CA THR A 34 -2.09 18.19 -9.87
C THR A 34 -2.36 16.84 -10.52
N LEU A 35 -3.51 16.22 -10.20
CA LEU A 35 -3.90 14.91 -10.69
C LEU A 35 -4.95 14.95 -11.81
N ASP A 36 -5.40 16.11 -12.29
CA ASP A 36 -6.50 16.22 -13.26
C ASP A 36 -6.26 15.34 -14.51
N GLU A 37 -5.06 15.42 -15.10
CA GLU A 37 -4.68 14.63 -16.28
C GLU A 37 -4.38 13.15 -15.97
N ARG A 38 -4.10 12.83 -14.69
CA ARG A 38 -3.57 11.53 -14.23
C ARG A 38 -4.50 10.80 -13.26
N SER A 39 -5.72 11.29 -13.08
CA SER A 39 -6.73 10.77 -12.17
C SER A 39 -7.12 9.31 -12.45
N HIS A 40 -6.90 8.85 -13.69
CA HIS A 40 -7.10 7.45 -14.09
C HIS A 40 -6.07 6.48 -13.50
N LEU A 41 -4.85 6.94 -13.19
CA LEU A 41 -3.77 6.13 -12.59
C LEU A 41 -3.97 5.93 -11.09
N LEU A 42 -4.68 6.86 -10.44
CA LEU A 42 -4.85 6.89 -8.99
C LEU A 42 -5.59 5.66 -8.47
N TYR A 43 -6.77 5.39 -9.00
CA TYR A 43 -7.68 4.41 -8.40
C TYR A 43 -7.15 2.98 -8.44
N PRO A 44 -6.52 2.48 -9.52
CA PRO A 44 -5.93 1.14 -9.53
C PRO A 44 -4.85 0.93 -8.47
N VAL A 45 -3.95 1.91 -8.31
CA VAL A 45 -2.87 1.84 -7.32
C VAL A 45 -3.44 1.93 -5.91
N LEU A 46 -4.36 2.87 -5.67
CA LEU A 46 -4.98 3.03 -4.35
C LEU A 46 -5.82 1.80 -3.97
N ALA A 47 -6.55 1.21 -4.92
CA ALA A 47 -7.34 -0.01 -4.71
C ALA A 47 -6.43 -1.19 -4.32
N ALA A 48 -5.34 -1.40 -5.06
CA ALA A 48 -4.36 -2.44 -4.74
C ALA A 48 -3.65 -2.21 -3.39
N ALA A 49 -3.45 -0.94 -3.00
CA ALA A 49 -2.82 -0.58 -1.73
C ALA A 49 -3.77 -0.56 -0.53
N ALA A 50 -5.09 -0.47 -0.74
CA ALA A 50 -6.07 -0.11 0.28
C ALA A 50 -6.00 -1.00 1.54
N ALA A 51 -5.79 -2.31 1.36
CA ALA A 51 -5.71 -3.27 2.46
C ALA A 51 -4.51 -3.05 3.39
N GLY A 52 -3.39 -2.52 2.89
CA GLY A 52 -2.17 -2.29 3.69
C GLY A 52 -1.97 -0.85 4.16
N ILE A 53 -2.81 0.11 3.74
CA ILE A 53 -2.74 1.48 4.23
C ILE A 53 -3.33 1.54 5.63
N GLU A 54 -2.56 2.03 6.60
CA GLU A 54 -3.03 2.19 7.97
C GLU A 54 -3.70 3.57 8.19
N PRO A 55 -4.90 3.63 8.81
CA PRO A 55 -5.64 4.88 9.02
C PRO A 55 -5.10 5.65 10.23
N VAL A 56 -3.82 5.99 10.18
CA VAL A 56 -3.11 6.66 11.29
C VAL A 56 -2.87 8.13 10.95
N LEU A 57 -2.46 8.42 9.70
CA LEU A 57 -2.29 9.80 9.25
C LEU A 57 -3.66 10.45 9.02
N PRO A 58 -3.75 11.79 9.13
CA PRO A 58 -4.89 12.53 8.63
C PRO A 58 -5.11 12.22 7.13
N PRO A 59 -6.37 12.05 6.66
CA PRO A 59 -6.66 11.83 5.25
C PRO A 59 -6.01 12.82 4.27
N PRO A 60 -5.94 14.15 4.54
CA PRO A 60 -5.27 15.07 3.62
C PRO A 60 -3.76 14.84 3.53
N GLU A 61 -3.09 14.51 4.63
CA GLU A 61 -1.66 14.23 4.63
C GLU A 61 -1.35 12.94 3.87
N CYS A 62 -2.15 11.89 4.09
CA CYS A 62 -2.04 10.66 3.32
C CYS A 62 -2.28 10.91 1.82
N ALA A 63 -3.22 11.78 1.46
CA ALA A 63 -3.44 12.18 0.08
C ALA A 63 -2.20 12.87 -0.51
N THR A 64 -1.57 13.80 0.22
CA THR A 64 -0.31 14.44 -0.23
C THR A 64 0.79 13.43 -0.51
N LEU A 65 0.95 12.41 0.33
CA LEU A 65 1.94 11.34 0.10
C LEU A 65 1.61 10.52 -1.15
N VAL A 66 0.32 10.23 -1.39
CA VAL A 66 -0.13 9.54 -2.60
C VAL A 66 0.13 10.39 -3.85
N VAL A 67 -0.15 11.70 -3.81
CA VAL A 67 0.13 12.63 -4.92
C VAL A 67 1.63 12.65 -5.24
N ALA A 68 2.47 12.79 -4.22
CA ALA A 68 3.93 12.80 -4.39
C ALA A 68 4.41 11.48 -5.02
N PHE A 69 3.90 10.34 -4.51
CA PHE A 69 4.23 9.03 -5.05
C PHE A 69 3.82 8.88 -6.53
N LEU A 70 2.59 9.24 -6.88
CA LEU A 70 2.09 9.18 -8.26
C LEU A 70 2.88 10.10 -9.18
N THR A 71 3.26 11.29 -8.71
CA THR A 71 4.05 12.25 -9.49
C THR A 71 5.43 11.70 -9.82
N SER A 72 6.11 11.07 -8.84
CA SER A 72 7.44 10.49 -9.03
C SER A 72 7.46 9.20 -9.85
N HIS A 73 6.34 8.47 -9.93
CA HIS A 73 6.29 7.13 -10.55
C HIS A 73 5.26 7.00 -11.67
N ALA A 74 4.70 8.11 -12.16
CA ALA A 74 3.59 8.13 -13.10
C ALA A 74 3.84 7.25 -14.34
N ASP A 75 5.01 7.36 -14.95
CA ASP A 75 5.34 6.65 -16.18
C ASP A 75 5.40 5.13 -15.97
N GLY A 76 5.95 4.68 -14.84
CA GLY A 76 6.04 3.27 -14.50
C GLY A 76 4.66 2.68 -14.16
N ILE A 77 3.82 3.44 -13.47
CA ILE A 77 2.44 3.05 -13.17
C ILE A 77 1.62 2.98 -14.45
N ALA A 78 1.74 3.97 -15.34
CA ALA A 78 1.09 3.97 -16.64
C ALA A 78 1.52 2.77 -17.48
N HIS A 79 2.83 2.47 -17.54
CA HIS A 79 3.33 1.30 -18.26
C HIS A 79 2.72 0.00 -17.73
N ALA A 80 2.61 -0.15 -16.41
CA ALA A 80 1.99 -1.32 -15.81
C ALA A 80 0.48 -1.38 -16.08
N LEU A 81 -0.24 -0.25 -15.99
CA LEU A 81 -1.68 -0.17 -16.25
C LEU A 81 -2.05 -0.53 -17.70
N TYR A 82 -1.23 -0.10 -18.66
CA TYR A 82 -1.44 -0.38 -20.08
C TYR A 82 -0.79 -1.69 -20.55
N SER A 83 -0.21 -2.46 -19.64
CA SER A 83 0.42 -3.74 -19.98
C SER A 83 -0.63 -4.85 -20.19
N PRO A 84 -0.34 -5.86 -21.03
CA PRO A 84 -1.19 -7.05 -21.15
C PRO A 84 -1.34 -7.82 -19.82
N ALA A 85 -0.39 -7.68 -18.91
CA ALA A 85 -0.44 -8.33 -17.60
C ALA A 85 -1.61 -7.78 -16.76
N TYR A 86 -1.87 -6.47 -16.81
CA TYR A 86 -2.97 -5.83 -16.09
C TYR A 86 -4.34 -6.31 -16.57
N LEU A 87 -4.48 -6.63 -17.87
CA LEU A 87 -5.72 -7.19 -18.42
C LEU A 87 -6.00 -8.61 -17.91
N ARG A 88 -4.97 -9.37 -17.54
CA ARG A 88 -5.11 -10.72 -16.99
C ARG A 88 -5.39 -10.69 -15.49
N ASP A 89 -4.60 -9.90 -14.77
CA ASP A 89 -4.72 -9.72 -13.33
C ASP A 89 -4.22 -8.31 -12.95
N GLY A 90 -5.18 -7.39 -12.83
CA GLY A 90 -4.89 -6.00 -12.51
C GLY A 90 -4.34 -5.82 -11.09
N ALA A 91 -4.77 -6.64 -10.14
CA ALA A 91 -4.31 -6.57 -8.75
C ALA A 91 -2.85 -7.01 -8.66
N ALA A 92 -2.49 -8.14 -9.28
CA ALA A 92 -1.11 -8.62 -9.32
C ALA A 92 -0.18 -7.66 -10.07
N ALA A 93 -0.63 -7.08 -11.20
CA ALA A 93 0.14 -6.10 -11.95
C ALA A 93 0.41 -4.81 -11.16
N MET A 94 -0.52 -4.40 -10.29
CA MET A 94 -0.37 -3.22 -9.43
C MET A 94 0.31 -3.49 -8.09
N ALA A 95 0.44 -4.76 -7.67
CA ALA A 95 1.01 -5.13 -6.37
C ALA A 95 2.39 -4.51 -6.07
N PRO A 96 3.36 -4.44 -7.01
CA PRO A 96 4.64 -3.80 -6.74
C PRO A 96 4.51 -2.30 -6.45
N TRP A 97 3.57 -1.62 -7.12
CA TRP A 97 3.30 -0.20 -6.92
C TRP A 97 2.56 0.05 -5.61
N ALA A 98 1.60 -0.83 -5.28
CA ALA A 98 0.91 -0.82 -4.00
C ALA A 98 1.87 -1.01 -2.83
N ALA A 99 2.79 -1.96 -2.90
CA ALA A 99 3.80 -2.21 -1.88
C ALA A 99 4.73 -1.00 -1.69
N ARG A 100 5.17 -0.36 -2.78
CA ARG A 100 5.99 0.86 -2.71
C ARG A 100 5.24 2.04 -2.08
N LEU A 101 3.96 2.22 -2.42
CA LEU A 101 3.12 3.24 -1.82
C LEU A 101 2.94 3.00 -0.31
N GLN A 102 2.61 1.77 0.09
CA GLN A 102 2.48 1.38 1.49
C GLN A 102 3.77 1.59 2.28
N ALA A 103 4.92 1.24 1.69
CA ALA A 103 6.22 1.49 2.28
C ALA A 103 6.48 2.99 2.46
N GLY A 104 6.19 3.82 1.45
CA GLY A 104 6.32 5.28 1.54
C GLY A 104 5.45 5.88 2.65
N ILE A 105 4.20 5.44 2.77
CA ILE A 105 3.29 5.87 3.84
C ILE A 105 3.82 5.41 5.22
N SER A 106 4.28 4.18 5.33
CA SER A 106 4.83 3.63 6.57
C SER A 106 6.07 4.39 7.03
N ILE A 107 6.97 4.74 6.10
CA ILE A 107 8.15 5.57 6.38
C ILE A 107 7.74 6.94 6.90
N ALA A 108 6.75 7.58 6.27
CA ALA A 108 6.26 8.89 6.71
C ALA A 108 5.64 8.83 8.11
N ILE A 109 4.85 7.79 8.41
CA ILE A 109 4.30 7.56 9.76
C ILE A 109 5.44 7.42 10.77
N MET A 110 6.44 6.59 10.49
CA MET A 110 7.57 6.34 11.39
C MET A 110 8.40 7.62 11.63
N ASP A 111 8.64 8.43 10.60
CA ASP A 111 9.34 9.72 10.72
C ASP A 111 8.56 10.70 11.60
N GLN A 112 7.23 10.80 11.44
CA GLN A 112 6.41 11.66 12.29
C GLN A 112 6.35 11.17 13.76
N LEU A 113 6.31 9.86 13.99
CA LEU A 113 6.39 9.27 15.33
C LEU A 113 7.74 9.59 16.00
N GLN A 114 8.85 9.44 15.25
CA GLN A 114 10.19 9.74 15.75
C GLN A 114 10.36 11.22 16.11
N ARG A 115 9.73 12.13 15.35
CA ARG A 115 9.73 13.57 15.62
C ARG A 115 8.75 13.99 16.72
N GLY A 116 7.90 13.09 17.19
CA GLY A 116 6.85 13.37 18.18
C GLY A 116 5.71 14.24 17.65
N THR A 117 5.57 14.41 16.33
CA THR A 117 4.46 15.15 15.71
C THR A 117 3.21 14.30 15.56
N LEU A 118 3.37 12.98 15.63
CA LEU A 118 2.29 12.00 15.66
C LEU A 118 2.34 11.25 16.99
N VAL A 119 1.20 11.14 17.66
CA VAL A 119 1.03 10.36 18.89
C VAL A 119 -0.08 9.34 18.63
N LEU A 120 0.17 8.09 18.97
CA LEU A 120 -0.83 7.03 18.87
C LEU A 120 -1.54 6.90 20.21
N ASP A 121 -2.88 6.90 20.18
CA ASP A 121 -3.70 6.71 21.37
C ASP A 121 -3.51 5.31 21.99
N GLU A 122 -3.16 4.32 21.16
CA GLU A 122 -2.83 2.95 21.60
C GLU A 122 -1.48 2.50 21.04
N PRO A 123 -0.67 1.75 21.82
CA PRO A 123 0.59 1.20 21.35
C PRO A 123 0.31 0.16 20.26
N LYS A 124 0.56 0.55 19.01
CA LYS A 124 0.34 -0.30 17.84
C LYS A 124 1.61 -1.09 17.50
N VAL A 125 1.47 -2.41 17.35
CA VAL A 125 2.58 -3.28 16.92
C VAL A 125 2.50 -3.49 15.41
N TRP A 126 3.49 -2.99 14.67
CA TRP A 126 3.61 -3.23 13.23
C TRP A 126 4.46 -4.47 12.96
N ARG A 127 3.99 -5.33 12.06
CA ARG A 127 4.77 -6.44 11.51
C ARG A 127 5.09 -6.13 10.06
N PHE A 128 6.38 -5.98 9.77
CA PHE A 128 6.87 -5.81 8.42
C PHE A 128 7.33 -7.16 7.88
N SER A 129 6.72 -7.63 6.80
CA SER A 129 7.15 -8.83 6.08
C SER A 129 7.71 -8.42 4.72
N SER A 130 8.96 -8.79 4.44
CA SER A 130 9.50 -8.74 3.08
C SER A 130 9.07 -10.00 2.34
N SER A 131 8.30 -9.87 1.27
CA SER A 131 7.95 -10.99 0.38
C SER A 131 9.01 -11.22 -0.71
N MET A 132 10.18 -10.57 -0.65
CA MET A 132 11.31 -10.98 -1.46
C MET A 132 11.81 -12.32 -0.90
N GLY A 133 11.46 -13.39 -1.63
CA GLY A 133 11.70 -14.77 -1.27
C GLY A 133 13.17 -15.08 -1.03
N GLU A 134 13.47 -15.36 0.21
CA GLU A 134 14.15 -16.55 0.72
C GLU A 134 14.04 -16.39 2.24
N GLU A 135 13.42 -17.34 2.94
CA GLU A 135 13.68 -17.44 4.37
C GLU A 135 15.19 -17.59 4.50
N PRO A 136 15.91 -16.66 5.14
CA PRO A 136 17.31 -16.92 5.44
C PRO A 136 17.31 -18.18 6.29
N ARG A 137 17.87 -19.27 5.75
CA ARG A 137 18.10 -20.50 6.50
C ARG A 137 18.99 -20.13 7.68
N PHE A 138 18.34 -19.82 8.81
CA PHE A 138 19.00 -19.37 10.00
C PHE A 138 19.94 -20.49 10.44
N PRO A 139 21.21 -20.22 10.74
CA PRO A 139 22.25 -21.26 10.91
C PRO A 139 22.07 -22.15 12.16
N TYR A 140 20.94 -22.03 12.85
CA TYR A 140 20.56 -22.84 14.01
C TYR A 140 19.30 -23.67 13.74
N GLY A 141 19.08 -24.11 12.49
CA GLY A 141 18.16 -25.22 12.26
C GLY A 141 18.69 -26.45 13.00
N GLU A 142 17.86 -27.01 13.88
CA GLU A 142 18.13 -28.21 14.67
C GLU A 142 18.90 -29.23 13.82
N GLY A 143 20.10 -29.55 14.29
CA GLY A 143 20.92 -30.59 13.66
C GLY A 143 20.15 -31.91 13.69
N PRO A 144 20.41 -32.82 12.74
CA PRO A 144 19.82 -34.14 12.78
C PRO A 144 20.15 -34.76 14.14
N GLU A 145 19.12 -35.05 14.92
CA GLU A 145 19.25 -35.92 16.08
C GLU A 145 19.67 -37.27 15.53
N ASP A 146 20.94 -37.64 15.75
CA ASP A 146 21.45 -38.97 15.47
C ASP A 146 20.66 -39.97 16.34
N GLU A 147 19.65 -40.60 15.74
CA GLU A 147 19.03 -41.81 16.29
C GLU A 147 20.04 -42.96 16.16
N ASP A 148 20.80 -43.19 17.22
CA ASP A 148 21.47 -44.45 17.49
C ASP A 148 20.40 -45.58 17.44
N GLN A 149 20.47 -46.44 16.43
CA GLN A 149 19.75 -47.72 16.38
C GLN A 149 20.70 -48.88 16.73
N ASP A 150 20.20 -49.72 17.63
CA ASP A 150 20.79 -50.93 18.24
C ASP A 150 21.59 -51.87 17.30
#